data_AF-A0A266LYF8-F1
#
_entry.id   AF-A0A266LYF8-F1
#
_cell.length_a   1.000
_cell.length_b   1.000
_cell.length_c   1.000
_cell.angle_alpha   90.00
_cell.angle_beta   90.00
_cell.angle_gamma   90.00
#
_symmetry.space_group_name_H-M   'P 1'
#
loop_
_entity.id
_entity.type
_entity.pdbx_description
1 polymer ?
#
loop_
_entity_poly.entity_id
_entity_poly.type
_entity_poly.pdbx_seq_one_letter_code
_entity_poly.pdbx_strand_id
1 'polypeptide(L)'
;MKLILYAVPFFFVLIAVELLADRWRGMRTYRLADTVSSLSAGVLSTTTGLLTKGVGLVTYALALEYLALLQLPADSLWVWLFAFVFYDFCYYWHHRLGHERNVLWAAHSVHHQSEDYNLSTALRQTSTGFVFGWVFYLPMAVLGVPLLVFVTVATLNLLYQFWVHTRHVPKLGWFERFFVTPSNHRAHHAQNALYMDRNYGGVFIVWDRLFGTFQEEDDAEPVVFGVTTPLQSWNPLWANWQFYGQLLADARRTARWQDKLRIWFMPTGWRPADVAAKYPMSKPDLNRFEKFEVPLPLRQQVYIASQFAVYVGLGSYLLNLGEKLSPQALMLGWGYMALGLFVLGAGLENRPWALKLECLRLALNVPLVWLAPVAGLWPASALGWVGLSSYTLLSVMGLYVCRGRITRLAGC
;
A
#
# COMPACT_ATOMS: atom_id res chain seq x y z
N MET A 1 6.41 3.91 -17.45
CA MET A 1 5.64 2.85 -16.74
C MET A 1 6.39 1.54 -16.58
N LYS A 2 7.17 1.11 -17.57
CA LYS A 2 7.90 -0.16 -17.50
C LYS A 2 8.95 -0.23 -16.37
N LEU A 3 9.44 0.91 -15.88
CA LEU A 3 10.39 0.98 -14.77
C LEU A 3 9.88 0.26 -13.51
N ILE A 4 8.62 0.49 -13.11
CA ILE A 4 8.05 -0.17 -11.92
C ILE A 4 7.93 -1.69 -12.16
N LEU A 5 7.45 -2.09 -13.35
CA LEU A 5 7.35 -3.50 -13.72
C LEU A 5 8.73 -4.19 -13.69
N TYR A 6 9.78 -3.51 -14.16
CA TYR A 6 11.15 -4.02 -14.12
C TYR A 6 11.77 -4.00 -12.72
N ALA A 7 11.26 -3.18 -11.80
CA ALA A 7 11.69 -3.16 -10.41
C ALA A 7 11.09 -4.31 -9.58
N VAL A 8 9.96 -4.90 -9.99
CA VAL A 8 9.29 -5.98 -9.24
C VAL A 8 10.23 -7.15 -8.92
N PRO A 9 10.96 -7.75 -9.88
CA PRO A 9 11.90 -8.84 -9.57
C PRO A 9 13.00 -8.41 -8.59
N PHE A 10 13.49 -7.17 -8.71
CA PHE A 10 14.52 -6.64 -7.83
C PHE A 10 14.02 -6.49 -6.39
N PHE A 11 12.78 -6.04 -6.19
CA PHE A 11 12.19 -5.98 -4.85
C PHE A 11 12.12 -7.36 -4.18
N PHE A 12 11.72 -8.40 -4.93
CA PHE A 12 11.69 -9.77 -4.38
C PHE A 12 13.08 -10.32 -4.09
N VAL A 13 14.08 -10.02 -4.91
CA VAL A 13 15.49 -10.37 -4.62
C VAL A 13 15.96 -9.69 -3.35
N LEU A 14 15.69 -8.39 -3.17
CA LEU A 14 16.10 -7.67 -1.97
C LEU A 14 15.37 -8.14 -0.71
N ILE A 15 14.08 -8.47 -0.80
CA ILE A 15 13.33 -9.11 0.30
C ILE A 15 13.96 -10.46 0.66
N ALA A 16 14.32 -11.28 -0.33
CA ALA A 16 14.99 -12.56 -0.09
C ALA A 16 16.36 -12.36 0.58
N VAL A 17 17.14 -11.36 0.15
CA VAL A 17 18.41 -11.00 0.79
C VAL A 17 18.20 -10.54 2.24
N GLU A 18 17.18 -9.71 2.51
CA GLU A 18 16.86 -9.28 3.88
C GLU A 18 16.41 -10.46 4.76
N LEU A 19 15.64 -11.41 4.24
CA LEU A 19 15.27 -12.64 4.95
C LEU A 19 16.49 -13.50 5.31
N LEU A 20 17.50 -13.57 4.42
CA LEU A 20 18.77 -14.24 4.72
C LEU A 20 19.56 -13.49 5.80
N ALA A 21 19.57 -12.16 5.74
CA ALA A 21 20.20 -11.32 6.77
C ALA A 21 19.51 -11.46 8.14
N ASP A 22 18.17 -11.53 8.17
CA ASP A 22 17.37 -11.82 9.36
C ASP A 22 17.83 -13.13 10.00
N ARG A 23 17.93 -14.19 9.20
CA ARG A 23 18.39 -15.49 9.67
C ARG A 23 19.82 -15.46 10.20
N TRP A 24 20.73 -14.78 9.49
CA TRP A 24 22.15 -14.70 9.88
C TRP A 24 22.36 -13.90 11.16
N ARG A 25 21.59 -12.83 11.37
CA ARG A 25 21.67 -11.95 12.55
C ARG A 25 20.74 -12.37 13.70
N GLY A 26 19.98 -13.45 13.54
CA GLY A 26 19.03 -13.94 14.54
C GLY A 26 17.82 -13.01 14.75
N MET A 27 17.53 -12.13 13.80
CA MET A 27 16.36 -11.26 13.82
C MET A 27 15.14 -11.96 13.23
N ARG A 28 13.95 -11.48 13.61
CA ARG A 28 12.66 -11.97 13.12
C ARG A 28 11.78 -10.78 12.77
N THR A 29 12.08 -10.14 11.64
CA THR A 29 11.37 -8.93 11.20
C THR A 29 10.20 -9.25 10.26
N TYR A 30 10.11 -10.49 9.77
CA TYR A 30 9.04 -10.95 8.89
C TYR A 30 8.10 -11.94 9.58
N ARG A 31 6.79 -11.68 9.46
CA ARG A 31 5.72 -12.67 9.67
C ARG A 31 4.99 -12.88 8.35
N LEU A 32 4.67 -14.14 8.02
CA LEU A 32 4.11 -14.49 6.71
C LEU A 32 2.81 -13.73 6.44
N ALA A 33 1.89 -13.69 7.42
CA ALA A 33 0.59 -13.04 7.25
C ALA A 33 0.72 -11.54 7.00
N ASP A 34 1.57 -10.85 7.78
CA ASP A 34 1.86 -9.43 7.58
C ASP A 34 2.50 -9.18 6.21
N THR A 35 3.52 -9.97 5.84
CA THR A 35 4.21 -9.87 4.55
C THR A 35 3.25 -10.04 3.38
N VAL A 36 2.43 -11.09 3.39
CA VAL A 36 1.44 -11.35 2.33
C VAL A 36 0.40 -10.25 2.31
N SER A 37 -0.07 -9.74 3.46
CA SER A 37 -1.02 -8.63 3.52
C SER A 37 -0.43 -7.33 2.95
N SER A 38 0.82 -7.01 3.31
CA SER A 38 1.56 -5.84 2.85
C SER A 38 1.77 -5.87 1.33
N LEU A 39 2.24 -7.00 0.80
CA LEU A 39 2.38 -7.17 -0.65
C LEU A 39 1.01 -7.21 -1.36
N SER A 40 -0.03 -7.76 -0.74
CA SER A 40 -1.40 -7.75 -1.28
C SER A 40 -1.94 -6.32 -1.42
N ALA A 41 -1.70 -5.46 -0.43
CA ALA A 41 -2.04 -4.04 -0.53
C ALA A 41 -1.30 -3.37 -1.69
N GLY A 42 0.00 -3.68 -1.88
CA GLY A 42 0.78 -3.21 -3.03
C GLY A 42 0.25 -3.67 -4.39
N VAL A 43 -0.08 -4.96 -4.53
CA VAL A 43 -0.67 -5.51 -5.75
C VAL A 43 -2.03 -4.86 -6.04
N LEU A 44 -2.88 -4.71 -5.02
CA LEU A 44 -4.17 -4.03 -5.14
C LEU A 44 -3.99 -2.56 -5.53
N SER A 45 -3.09 -1.83 -4.87
CA SER A 45 -2.77 -0.43 -5.19
C SER A 45 -2.34 -0.28 -6.64
N THR A 46 -1.41 -1.10 -7.08
CA THR A 46 -0.84 -1.02 -8.42
C THR A 46 -1.87 -1.36 -9.51
N THR A 47 -2.72 -2.36 -9.27
CA THR A 47 -3.82 -2.71 -10.19
C THR A 47 -4.96 -1.69 -10.17
N THR A 48 -5.33 -1.13 -9.01
CA THR A 48 -6.25 0.03 -8.93
C THR A 48 -5.69 1.22 -9.69
N GLY A 49 -4.37 1.43 -9.62
CA GLY A 49 -3.66 2.45 -10.38
C GLY A 49 -3.93 2.39 -11.88
N LEU A 50 -4.10 1.20 -12.47
CA LEU A 50 -4.46 1.07 -13.89
C LEU A 50 -5.82 1.70 -14.23
N LEU A 51 -6.77 1.66 -13.29
CA LEU A 51 -8.10 2.24 -13.46
C LEU A 51 -8.10 3.75 -13.20
N THR A 52 -7.26 4.22 -12.27
CA THR A 52 -7.29 5.61 -11.77
C THR A 52 -6.18 6.48 -12.32
N LYS A 53 -5.21 5.92 -13.05
CA LYS A 53 -4.05 6.66 -13.59
C LYS A 53 -4.43 7.88 -14.41
N GLY A 54 -5.55 7.78 -15.12
CA GLY A 54 -6.12 8.87 -15.90
C GLY A 54 -6.29 10.13 -15.07
N VAL A 55 -6.70 10.03 -13.80
CA VAL A 55 -6.90 11.21 -12.94
C VAL A 55 -5.61 12.01 -12.84
N GLY A 56 -4.56 11.46 -12.24
CA GLY A 56 -3.33 12.22 -11.99
C GLY A 56 -2.57 12.64 -13.26
N LEU A 57 -2.44 11.74 -14.25
CA LEU A 57 -1.70 12.06 -15.47
C LEU A 57 -2.44 13.03 -16.38
N VAL A 58 -3.75 12.86 -16.57
CA VAL A 58 -4.52 13.77 -17.43
C VAL A 58 -4.65 15.13 -16.74
N THR A 59 -4.90 15.19 -15.43
CA THR A 59 -4.92 16.49 -14.73
C THR A 59 -3.58 17.21 -14.82
N TYR A 60 -2.47 16.48 -14.70
CA TYR A 60 -1.14 17.08 -14.83
C TYR A 60 -0.90 17.57 -16.26
N ALA A 61 -1.22 16.76 -17.28
CA ALA A 61 -1.05 17.13 -18.69
C ALA A 61 -1.89 18.36 -19.06
N LEU A 62 -3.15 18.41 -18.62
CA LEU A 62 -4.02 19.58 -18.84
C LEU A 62 -3.49 20.82 -18.10
N ALA A 63 -3.04 20.68 -16.85
CA ALA A 63 -2.43 21.80 -16.14
C ALA A 63 -1.15 22.30 -16.83
N LEU A 64 -0.33 21.39 -17.36
CA LEU A 64 0.86 21.75 -18.11
C LEU A 64 0.52 22.45 -19.44
N GLU A 65 -0.54 22.03 -20.12
CA GLU A 65 -0.97 22.62 -21.39
C GLU A 65 -1.60 24.02 -21.21
N TYR A 66 -2.44 24.19 -20.18
CA TYR A 66 -3.27 25.39 -20.04
C TYR A 66 -2.82 26.36 -18.93
N LEU A 67 -2.03 25.91 -17.95
CA LEU A 67 -1.65 26.70 -16.78
C LEU A 67 -0.13 26.92 -16.65
N ALA A 68 0.68 26.29 -17.50
CA ALA A 68 2.13 26.44 -17.41
C ALA A 68 2.57 27.89 -17.67
N LEU A 69 3.34 28.44 -16.74
CA LEU A 69 3.92 29.78 -16.80
C LEU A 69 5.22 29.80 -17.62
N LEU A 70 5.90 28.66 -17.71
CA LEU A 70 7.19 28.50 -18.36
C LEU A 70 7.16 27.26 -19.27
N GLN A 71 8.05 27.24 -20.26
CA GLN A 71 8.33 26.04 -21.06
C GLN A 71 9.74 25.56 -20.72
N LEU A 72 9.85 24.54 -19.85
CA LEU A 72 11.14 24.05 -19.40
C LEU A 72 11.76 23.03 -20.39
N PRO A 73 13.04 23.18 -20.76
CA PRO A 73 13.70 22.31 -21.73
C PRO A 73 14.01 20.92 -21.14
N ALA A 74 13.31 19.88 -21.61
CA ALA A 74 13.48 18.50 -21.11
C ALA A 74 14.85 17.87 -21.41
N ASP A 75 15.63 18.45 -22.32
CA ASP A 75 16.99 18.08 -22.68
C ASP A 75 18.05 18.69 -21.74
N SER A 76 17.67 19.66 -20.90
CA SER A 76 18.59 20.34 -20.00
C SER A 76 18.68 19.65 -18.63
N LEU A 77 19.89 19.23 -18.24
CA LEU A 77 20.15 18.54 -16.96
C LEU A 77 19.65 19.32 -15.73
N TRP A 78 19.72 20.65 -15.74
CA TRP A 78 19.26 21.47 -14.61
C TRP A 78 17.75 21.31 -14.36
N VAL A 79 16.94 21.10 -15.41
CA VAL A 79 15.49 20.87 -15.28
C VAL A 79 15.22 19.57 -14.54
N TRP A 80 16.03 18.53 -14.81
CA TRP A 80 15.92 17.25 -14.12
C TRP A 80 16.32 17.33 -12.65
N LEU A 81 17.43 18.02 -12.34
CA LEU A 81 17.88 18.23 -10.96
C LEU A 81 16.86 19.07 -10.18
N PHE A 82 16.40 20.18 -10.77
CA PHE A 82 15.34 21.01 -10.21
C PHE A 82 14.06 20.19 -9.97
N ALA A 83 13.58 19.46 -10.99
CA ALA A 83 12.35 18.69 -10.89
C ALA A 83 12.45 17.58 -9.85
N PHE A 84 13.60 16.94 -9.68
CA PHE A 84 13.79 15.91 -8.66
C PHE A 84 13.70 16.49 -7.23
N VAL A 85 14.39 17.60 -6.98
CA VAL A 85 14.31 18.30 -5.69
C VAL A 85 12.91 18.86 -5.45
N PHE A 86 12.29 19.45 -6.47
CA PHE A 86 10.96 20.04 -6.35
C PHE A 86 9.86 18.98 -6.20
N TYR A 87 9.99 17.83 -6.86
CA TYR A 87 9.12 16.68 -6.63
C TYR A 87 9.20 16.22 -5.17
N ASP A 88 10.40 16.11 -4.60
CA ASP A 88 10.58 15.70 -3.20
C ASP A 88 9.98 16.74 -2.22
N PHE A 89 10.07 18.02 -2.55
CA PHE A 89 9.38 19.08 -1.81
C PHE A 89 7.84 18.93 -1.88
N CYS A 90 7.28 18.70 -3.07
CA CYS A 90 5.85 18.39 -3.24
C CYS A 90 5.45 17.14 -2.45
N TYR A 91 6.29 16.10 -2.47
CA TYR A 91 6.10 14.87 -1.71
C TYR A 91 6.08 15.15 -0.21
N TYR A 92 6.99 15.96 0.33
CA TYR A 92 7.01 16.34 1.75
C TYR A 92 5.65 16.89 2.20
N TRP A 93 5.05 17.81 1.44
CA TRP A 93 3.75 18.38 1.78
C TRP A 93 2.59 17.40 1.62
N HIS A 94 2.63 16.58 0.57
CA HIS A 94 1.65 15.50 0.39
C HIS A 94 1.70 14.51 1.56
N HIS A 95 2.91 14.12 1.97
CA HIS A 95 3.16 13.17 3.03
C HIS A 95 2.78 13.74 4.39
N ARG A 96 3.22 14.96 4.70
CA ARG A 96 2.86 15.67 5.93
C ARG A 96 1.36 15.82 6.09
N LEU A 97 0.64 16.34 5.08
CA LEU A 97 -0.82 16.43 5.16
C LEU A 97 -1.49 15.04 5.14
N GLY A 98 -0.83 14.05 4.54
CA GLY A 98 -1.14 12.62 4.65
C GLY A 98 -1.17 12.11 6.09
N HIS A 99 -0.32 12.63 6.97
CA HIS A 99 -0.33 12.30 8.40
C HIS A 99 -1.23 13.21 9.21
N GLU A 100 -1.28 14.50 8.88
CA GLU A 100 -1.95 15.51 9.71
C GLU A 100 -3.44 15.71 9.39
N ARG A 101 -4.01 15.18 8.28
CA ARG A 101 -5.41 15.41 7.89
C ARG A 101 -6.20 14.12 7.67
N ASN A 102 -7.37 14.01 8.28
CA ASN A 102 -8.19 12.79 8.32
C ASN A 102 -8.39 12.10 6.95
N VAL A 103 -8.81 12.82 5.90
CA VAL A 103 -9.06 12.21 4.57
C VAL A 103 -7.78 11.77 3.87
N LEU A 104 -6.68 12.50 4.07
CA LEU A 104 -5.38 12.15 3.49
C LEU A 104 -4.72 11.03 4.30
N TRP A 105 -4.93 10.99 5.61
CA TRP A 105 -4.55 9.86 6.47
C TRP A 105 -5.36 8.61 6.17
N ALA A 106 -6.64 8.74 5.83
CA ALA A 106 -7.39 7.60 5.31
C ALA A 106 -6.74 7.02 4.05
N ALA A 107 -6.19 7.88 3.19
CA ALA A 107 -5.42 7.47 2.03
C ALA A 107 -4.01 6.99 2.38
N HIS A 108 -3.37 7.45 3.45
CA HIS A 108 -1.96 7.15 3.73
C HIS A 108 -1.74 6.03 4.77
N SER A 109 -2.63 5.92 5.76
CA SER A 109 -2.55 5.00 6.91
C SER A 109 -2.33 3.54 6.52
N VAL A 110 -2.80 3.11 5.33
CA VAL A 110 -2.53 1.76 4.79
C VAL A 110 -1.04 1.44 4.86
N HIS A 111 -0.17 2.40 4.54
CA HIS A 111 1.28 2.24 4.59
C HIS A 111 1.81 1.95 6.00
N HIS A 112 1.26 2.61 7.01
CA HIS A 112 1.67 2.52 8.42
C HIS A 112 0.99 1.38 9.21
N GLN A 113 0.00 0.70 8.63
CA GLN A 113 -0.78 -0.32 9.34
C GLN A 113 -0.01 -1.60 9.68
N SER A 114 1.15 -1.86 9.05
CA SER A 114 1.96 -3.02 9.40
C SER A 114 2.58 -2.84 10.79
N GLU A 115 2.51 -3.88 11.60
CA GLU A 115 3.10 -3.91 12.94
C GLU A 115 4.52 -4.51 12.91
N ASP A 116 4.99 -4.88 11.71
CA ASP A 116 6.36 -5.23 11.40
C ASP A 116 6.98 -4.17 10.49
N TYR A 117 8.31 -4.15 10.44
CA TYR A 117 9.02 -3.18 9.62
C TYR A 117 10.19 -3.85 8.92
N ASN A 118 10.06 -3.94 7.60
CA ASN A 118 10.97 -4.62 6.68
C ASN A 118 10.66 -4.19 5.23
N LEU A 119 11.38 -4.71 4.24
CA LEU A 119 11.24 -4.27 2.84
C LEU A 119 9.85 -4.56 2.24
N SER A 120 9.05 -5.48 2.79
CA SER A 120 7.67 -5.67 2.36
C SER A 120 6.74 -4.51 2.78
N THR A 121 7.07 -3.81 3.88
CA THR A 121 6.35 -2.59 4.34
C THR A 121 6.44 -1.48 3.29
N ALA A 122 7.57 -1.35 2.59
CA ALA A 122 7.72 -0.40 1.47
C ALA A 122 6.66 -0.59 0.38
N LEU A 123 6.24 -1.84 0.17
CA LEU A 123 5.29 -2.22 -0.86
C LEU A 123 3.84 -2.21 -0.36
N ARG A 124 3.61 -1.95 0.93
CA ARG A 124 2.27 -1.76 1.49
C ARG A 124 1.73 -0.38 1.08
N GLN A 125 1.12 -0.32 -0.10
CA GLN A 125 0.64 0.93 -0.70
C GLN A 125 -0.89 1.03 -0.68
N THR A 126 -1.39 2.26 -0.62
CA THR A 126 -2.83 2.57 -0.65
C THR A 126 -3.42 2.48 -2.05
N SER A 127 -4.68 2.11 -2.16
CA SER A 127 -5.46 2.17 -3.41
C SER A 127 -6.23 3.47 -3.60
N THR A 128 -6.20 4.39 -2.62
CA THR A 128 -7.04 5.62 -2.62
C THR A 128 -6.25 6.92 -2.76
N GLY A 129 -4.93 6.85 -2.99
CA GLY A 129 -4.09 8.05 -3.17
C GLY A 129 -4.52 8.96 -4.34
N PHE A 130 -5.25 8.43 -5.34
CA PHE A 130 -5.74 9.19 -6.49
C PHE A 130 -6.80 10.24 -6.15
N VAL A 131 -7.44 10.19 -4.96
CA VAL A 131 -8.53 11.11 -4.60
C VAL A 131 -8.03 12.55 -4.50
N PHE A 132 -6.92 12.77 -3.77
CA PHE A 132 -6.35 14.11 -3.55
C PHE A 132 -4.84 14.21 -3.80
N GLY A 133 -4.11 13.10 -3.95
CA GLY A 133 -2.65 13.12 -4.04
C GLY A 133 -2.11 13.90 -5.25
N TRP A 134 -2.86 13.93 -6.36
CA TRP A 134 -2.47 14.63 -7.59
C TRP A 134 -2.37 16.16 -7.41
N VAL A 135 -3.14 16.74 -6.49
CA VAL A 135 -3.20 18.19 -6.24
C VAL A 135 -1.82 18.75 -5.86
N PHE A 136 -1.06 17.98 -5.07
CA PHE A 136 0.25 18.39 -4.55
C PHE A 136 1.33 18.52 -5.63
N TYR A 137 1.12 17.90 -6.78
CA TYR A 137 2.08 17.90 -7.89
C TYR A 137 1.68 18.88 -9.01
N LEU A 138 0.48 19.48 -8.98
CA LEU A 138 0.09 20.53 -9.93
C LEU A 138 1.03 21.75 -9.96
N PRO A 139 1.64 22.20 -8.84
CA PRO A 139 2.62 23.27 -8.89
C PRO A 139 3.78 23.00 -9.87
N MET A 140 4.18 21.73 -10.04
CA MET A 140 5.20 21.36 -11.03
C MET A 140 4.73 21.59 -12.46
N ALA A 141 3.47 21.26 -12.76
CA ALA A 141 2.87 21.51 -14.08
C ALA A 141 2.74 23.01 -14.35
N VAL A 142 2.31 23.79 -13.35
CA VAL A 142 2.20 25.27 -13.45
C VAL A 142 3.57 25.91 -13.67
N LEU A 143 4.64 25.38 -13.08
CA LEU A 143 6.02 25.84 -13.37
C LEU A 143 6.59 25.31 -14.69
N GLY A 144 5.84 24.50 -15.46
CA GLY A 144 6.26 24.05 -16.78
C GLY A 144 7.11 22.78 -16.78
N VAL A 145 7.16 22.00 -15.70
CA VAL A 145 7.94 20.76 -15.66
C VAL A 145 7.35 19.74 -16.65
N PRO A 146 8.11 19.30 -17.68
CA PRO A 146 7.59 18.43 -18.72
C PRO A 146 7.08 17.09 -18.16
N LEU A 147 5.99 16.57 -18.72
CA LEU A 147 5.35 15.34 -18.24
C LEU A 147 6.32 14.15 -18.14
N LEU A 148 7.23 14.00 -19.11
CA LEU A 148 8.25 12.94 -19.10
C LEU A 148 9.19 13.08 -17.90
N VAL A 149 9.65 14.30 -17.62
CA VAL A 149 10.53 14.61 -16.48
C VAL A 149 9.78 14.28 -15.19
N PHE A 150 8.54 14.80 -15.04
CA PHE A 150 7.69 14.55 -13.88
C PHE A 150 7.51 13.06 -13.58
N VAL A 151 7.07 12.26 -14.56
CA VAL A 151 6.83 10.81 -14.36
C VAL A 151 8.13 10.07 -14.00
N THR A 152 9.26 10.51 -14.56
CA THR A 152 10.55 9.87 -14.31
C THR A 152 11.08 10.21 -12.92
N VAL A 153 11.10 11.49 -12.51
CA VAL A 153 11.54 11.89 -11.16
C VAL A 153 10.63 11.32 -10.08
N ALA A 154 9.32 11.23 -10.35
CA ALA A 154 8.37 10.55 -9.47
C ALA A 154 8.74 9.07 -9.25
N THR A 155 9.13 8.38 -10.33
CA THR A 155 9.56 6.98 -10.26
C THR A 155 10.88 6.84 -9.50
N LEU A 156 11.86 7.72 -9.75
CA LEU A 156 13.15 7.70 -9.05
C LEU A 156 12.98 7.96 -7.55
N ASN A 157 12.13 8.91 -7.19
CA ASN A 157 11.79 9.22 -5.80
C ASN A 157 11.13 8.01 -5.11
N LEU A 158 10.15 7.36 -5.77
CA LEU A 158 9.53 6.13 -5.27
C LEU A 158 10.55 4.99 -5.08
N LEU A 159 11.47 4.80 -6.03
CA LEU A 159 12.50 3.75 -5.93
C LEU A 159 13.48 4.02 -4.77
N TYR A 160 13.84 5.28 -4.53
CA TYR A 160 14.65 5.65 -3.37
C TYR A 160 13.95 5.29 -2.06
N GLN A 161 12.64 5.52 -1.96
CA GLN A 161 11.89 5.22 -0.73
C GLN A 161 11.80 3.72 -0.41
N PHE A 162 12.17 2.81 -1.31
CA PHE A 162 12.12 1.38 -1.03
C PHE A 162 13.13 0.95 0.05
N TRP A 163 14.40 1.32 -0.09
CA TRP A 163 15.49 0.76 0.74
C TRP A 163 15.47 1.27 2.19
N VAL A 164 14.78 2.38 2.47
CA VAL A 164 14.65 2.94 3.82
C VAL A 164 13.74 2.09 4.74
N HIS A 165 13.07 1.07 4.21
CA HIS A 165 12.22 0.16 4.99
C HIS A 165 12.98 -1.06 5.50
N THR A 166 13.93 -0.85 6.40
CA THR A 166 14.67 -1.96 7.02
C THR A 166 15.06 -1.66 8.45
N ARG A 167 15.20 -2.71 9.26
CA ARG A 167 15.77 -2.66 10.62
C ARG A 167 17.25 -3.00 10.66
N HIS A 168 17.84 -3.41 9.54
CA HIS A 168 19.22 -3.90 9.48
C HIS A 168 20.29 -2.81 9.42
N VAL A 169 19.88 -1.59 9.08
CA VAL A 169 20.78 -0.45 8.87
C VAL A 169 20.69 0.47 10.09
N PRO A 170 21.81 0.69 10.80
CA PRO A 170 21.85 1.59 11.95
C PRO A 170 21.81 3.06 11.48
N LYS A 171 21.94 4.00 12.42
CA LYS A 171 22.12 5.42 12.11
C LYS A 171 23.35 5.61 11.20
N LEU A 172 23.20 6.42 10.15
CA LEU A 172 24.25 6.68 9.15
C LEU A 172 25.03 8.00 9.37
N GLY A 173 24.85 8.63 10.52
CA GLY A 173 25.62 9.81 10.93
C GLY A 173 25.44 11.00 9.98
N TRP A 174 26.50 11.40 9.27
CA TRP A 174 26.46 12.59 8.40
C TRP A 174 25.43 12.49 7.27
N PHE A 175 25.14 11.28 6.79
CA PHE A 175 24.19 11.06 5.69
C PHE A 175 22.76 11.47 6.10
N GLU A 176 22.39 11.25 7.37
CA GLU A 176 21.09 11.61 7.95
C GLU A 176 20.89 13.12 8.15
N ARG A 177 21.92 13.92 7.86
CA ARG A 177 21.77 15.37 7.83
C ARG A 177 21.04 15.83 6.57
N PHE A 178 21.18 15.09 5.47
CA PHE A 178 20.69 15.48 4.15
C PHE A 178 19.62 14.52 3.60
N PHE A 179 19.73 13.24 3.92
CA PHE A 179 18.92 12.20 3.31
C PHE A 179 18.10 11.42 4.33
N VAL A 180 16.94 10.96 3.89
CA VAL A 180 16.11 10.00 4.61
C VAL A 180 16.86 8.67 4.67
N THR A 181 16.85 8.02 5.83
CA THR A 181 17.55 6.76 6.07
C THR A 181 16.64 5.78 6.75
N PRO A 182 17.03 4.49 6.81
CA PRO A 182 16.30 3.51 7.60
C PRO A 182 16.04 3.94 9.05
N SER A 183 16.93 4.70 9.69
CA SER A 183 16.74 5.13 11.08
C SER A 183 15.62 6.16 11.23
N ASN A 184 15.71 7.29 10.54
CA ASN A 184 14.66 8.32 10.62
C ASN A 184 13.31 7.85 10.04
N HIS A 185 13.32 6.93 9.06
CA HIS A 185 12.10 6.33 8.52
C HIS A 185 11.49 5.27 9.45
N ARG A 186 12.29 4.54 10.24
CA ARG A 186 11.74 3.69 11.34
C ARG A 186 11.01 4.54 12.36
N ALA A 187 11.62 5.64 12.81
CA ALA A 187 10.98 6.59 13.72
C ALA A 187 9.67 7.12 13.11
N HIS A 188 9.69 7.52 11.83
CA HIS A 188 8.48 7.95 11.11
C HIS A 188 7.33 6.93 11.15
N HIS A 189 7.64 5.64 11.04
CA HIS A 189 6.66 4.55 11.05
C HIS A 189 6.18 4.13 12.45
N ALA A 190 6.68 4.80 13.50
CA ALA A 190 6.36 4.47 14.86
C ALA A 190 5.01 5.07 15.30
N GLN A 191 4.30 4.37 16.18
CA GLN A 191 3.14 4.90 16.90
C GLN A 191 3.49 5.47 18.29
N ASN A 192 4.77 5.48 18.69
CA ASN A 192 5.20 6.12 19.94
C ASN A 192 4.93 7.62 19.87
N ALA A 193 4.50 8.21 20.99
CA ALA A 193 4.19 9.64 21.07
C ALA A 193 5.39 10.53 20.69
N LEU A 194 6.63 10.10 20.96
CA LEU A 194 7.86 10.81 20.60
C LEU A 194 8.00 11.03 19.08
N TYR A 195 7.57 10.05 18.29
CA TYR A 195 7.82 10.00 16.85
C TYR A 195 6.58 10.35 16.00
N MET A 196 5.41 10.49 16.62
CA MET A 196 4.18 10.89 15.94
C MET A 196 4.35 12.23 15.22
N ASP A 197 3.90 12.28 13.97
CA ASP A 197 3.95 13.48 13.13
C ASP A 197 5.38 14.05 12.96
N ARG A 198 6.32 13.16 12.61
CA ARG A 198 7.74 13.46 12.38
C ARG A 198 8.28 12.81 11.10
N ASN A 199 9.36 13.37 10.54
CA ASN A 199 10.16 12.81 9.46
C ASN A 199 9.37 12.48 8.16
N TYR A 200 8.75 13.48 7.54
CA TYR A 200 7.93 13.33 6.34
C TYR A 200 8.70 13.32 5.01
N GLY A 201 10.00 13.59 5.00
CA GLY A 201 10.82 13.58 3.78
C GLY A 201 10.73 12.25 3.02
N GLY A 202 10.79 12.31 1.69
CA GLY A 202 10.86 11.10 0.85
C GLY A 202 12.31 10.69 0.58
N VAL A 203 13.08 11.63 0.03
CA VAL A 203 14.52 11.49 -0.25
C VAL A 203 15.34 12.40 0.66
N PHE A 204 14.95 13.66 0.78
CA PHE A 204 15.70 14.65 1.55
C PHE A 204 15.05 14.88 2.92
N ILE A 205 15.77 14.58 3.99
CA ILE A 205 15.35 14.89 5.37
C ILE A 205 15.48 16.39 5.69
N VAL A 206 16.08 17.16 4.77
CA VAL A 206 16.27 18.61 4.90
C VAL A 206 14.95 19.33 5.10
N TRP A 207 13.86 18.89 4.45
CA TRP A 207 12.54 19.49 4.62
C TRP A 207 12.06 19.40 6.07
N ASP A 208 12.25 18.25 6.72
CA ASP A 208 11.88 18.09 8.12
C ASP A 208 12.67 19.00 9.06
N ARG A 209 13.94 19.25 8.74
CA ARG A 209 14.76 20.21 9.50
C ARG A 209 14.30 21.64 9.29
N LEU A 210 13.98 22.01 8.05
CA LEU A 210 13.51 23.35 7.69
C LEU A 210 12.14 23.66 8.29
N PHE A 211 11.24 22.68 8.33
CA PHE A 211 9.86 22.86 8.79
C PHE A 211 9.61 22.36 10.22
N GLY A 212 10.67 21.99 10.95
CA GLY A 212 10.61 21.65 12.38
C GLY A 212 9.91 20.32 12.69
N THR A 213 9.95 19.36 11.77
CA THR A 213 9.34 18.03 11.90
C THR A 213 10.37 16.89 12.03
N PHE A 214 11.66 17.22 12.10
CA PHE A 214 12.72 16.21 12.28
C PHE A 214 12.72 15.65 13.71
N GLN A 215 12.80 14.32 13.82
CA GLN A 215 13.01 13.60 15.07
C GLN A 215 14.03 12.47 14.84
N GLU A 216 15.13 12.48 15.57
CA GLU A 216 16.06 11.36 15.54
C GLU A 216 15.45 10.13 16.23
N GLU A 217 15.73 8.93 15.73
CA GLU A 217 15.42 7.67 16.43
C GLU A 217 16.21 7.65 17.74
N ASP A 218 15.52 7.50 18.87
CA ASP A 218 16.14 7.45 20.20
C ASP A 218 16.35 5.99 20.60
N ASP A 219 17.60 5.63 20.91
CA ASP A 219 17.97 4.29 21.34
C ASP A 219 17.34 3.92 22.70
N ALA A 220 16.93 4.91 23.50
CA ALA A 220 16.22 4.74 24.76
C ALA A 220 14.71 4.54 24.60
N GLU A 221 14.13 4.86 23.43
CA GLU A 221 12.70 4.73 23.13
C GLU A 221 12.51 3.81 21.91
N PRO A 222 12.49 2.48 22.11
CA PRO A 222 12.35 1.52 21.02
C PRO A 222 11.07 1.76 20.20
N VAL A 223 11.22 1.73 18.89
CA VAL A 223 10.11 1.93 17.96
C VAL A 223 9.08 0.81 18.07
N VAL A 224 7.82 1.21 18.29
CA VAL A 224 6.63 0.35 18.18
C VAL A 224 5.93 0.71 16.87
N PHE A 225 5.85 -0.23 15.94
CA PHE A 225 5.22 -0.03 14.62
C PHE A 225 3.72 -0.26 14.66
N GLY A 226 3.02 0.22 13.63
CA GLY A 226 1.57 0.13 13.48
C GLY A 226 0.89 1.50 13.59
N VAL A 227 -0.43 1.48 13.72
CA VAL A 227 -1.24 2.70 13.86
C VAL A 227 -2.02 2.70 15.18
N THR A 228 -2.28 3.90 15.71
CA THR A 228 -2.97 4.09 17.01
C THR A 228 -4.41 3.52 17.06
N THR A 229 -5.00 3.25 15.90
CA THR A 229 -6.24 2.47 15.75
C THR A 229 -5.91 1.22 14.91
N PRO A 230 -5.51 0.10 15.55
CA PRO A 230 -4.97 -1.06 14.84
C PRO A 230 -5.93 -1.64 13.79
N LEU A 231 -5.38 -2.18 12.70
CA LEU A 231 -6.16 -2.78 11.63
C LEU A 231 -6.86 -4.08 12.07
N GLN A 232 -6.15 -4.92 12.86
CA GLN A 232 -6.59 -6.25 13.31
C GLN A 232 -7.19 -7.13 12.19
N SER A 233 -6.54 -7.10 11.02
CA SER A 233 -7.01 -7.79 9.82
C SER A 233 -5.87 -7.90 8.80
N TRP A 234 -5.87 -8.99 8.04
CA TRP A 234 -4.96 -9.21 6.91
C TRP A 234 -5.59 -8.85 5.56
N ASN A 235 -6.87 -8.50 5.55
CA ASN A 235 -7.63 -8.15 4.35
C ASN A 235 -7.23 -6.78 3.77
N PRO A 236 -6.71 -6.71 2.52
CA PRO A 236 -6.25 -5.47 1.91
C PRO A 236 -7.40 -4.52 1.49
N LEU A 237 -8.61 -5.04 1.27
CA LEU A 237 -9.79 -4.18 1.01
C LEU A 237 -10.22 -3.47 2.29
N TRP A 238 -10.24 -4.21 3.41
CA TRP A 238 -10.55 -3.61 4.72
C TRP A 238 -9.46 -2.63 5.16
N ALA A 239 -8.18 -2.94 4.91
CA ALA A 239 -7.05 -2.03 5.13
C ALA A 239 -7.29 -0.65 4.51
N ASN A 240 -7.77 -0.62 3.26
CA ASN A 240 -8.09 0.62 2.54
C ASN A 240 -9.41 1.28 2.98
N TRP A 241 -10.32 0.58 3.66
CA TRP A 241 -11.65 1.09 4.00
C TRP A 241 -11.82 1.46 5.46
N GLN A 242 -11.10 0.82 6.40
CA GLN A 242 -11.31 0.93 7.84
C GLN A 242 -11.42 2.39 8.31
N PHE A 243 -10.44 3.22 7.97
CA PHE A 243 -10.40 4.61 8.42
C PHE A 243 -11.49 5.48 7.76
N TYR A 244 -11.76 5.29 6.45
CA TYR A 244 -12.89 5.95 5.78
C TYR A 244 -14.23 5.55 6.40
N GLY A 245 -14.42 4.26 6.70
CA GLY A 245 -15.61 3.74 7.35
C GLY A 245 -15.81 4.33 8.75
N GLN A 246 -14.73 4.50 9.51
CA GLN A 246 -14.74 5.18 10.80
C GLN A 246 -15.16 6.64 10.67
N LEU A 247 -14.52 7.42 9.78
CA LEU A 247 -14.88 8.82 9.53
C LEU A 247 -16.33 8.96 9.08
N LEU A 248 -16.80 8.09 8.20
CA LEU A 248 -18.18 8.07 7.73
C LEU A 248 -19.17 7.74 8.86
N ALA A 249 -18.83 6.79 9.74
CA ALA A 249 -19.65 6.45 10.88
C ALA A 249 -19.76 7.63 11.86
N ASP A 250 -18.65 8.31 12.15
CA ASP A 250 -18.63 9.49 13.01
C ASP A 250 -19.39 10.68 12.38
N ALA A 251 -19.20 10.91 11.07
CA ALA A 251 -19.97 11.91 10.31
C ALA A 251 -21.48 11.63 10.34
N ARG A 252 -21.90 10.36 10.27
CA ARG A 252 -23.32 9.98 10.39
C ARG A 252 -23.85 10.20 11.80
N ARG A 253 -23.07 9.86 12.83
CA ARG A 253 -23.48 9.89 14.24
C ARG A 253 -23.54 11.29 14.85
N THR A 254 -22.71 12.23 14.39
CA THR A 254 -22.71 13.58 14.98
C THR A 254 -24.03 14.31 14.72
N ALA A 255 -24.52 15.03 15.72
CA ALA A 255 -25.72 15.85 15.64
C ALA A 255 -25.49 17.14 14.84
N ARG A 256 -24.25 17.65 14.81
CA ARG A 256 -23.93 18.91 14.12
C ARG A 256 -23.69 18.66 12.64
N TRP A 257 -24.50 19.27 11.78
CA TRP A 257 -24.37 19.10 10.32
C TRP A 257 -23.01 19.55 9.78
N GLN A 258 -22.43 20.61 10.35
CA GLN A 258 -21.09 21.11 9.98
C GLN A 258 -20.01 20.05 10.24
N ASP A 259 -20.14 19.31 11.34
CA ASP A 259 -19.21 18.26 11.76
C ASP A 259 -19.25 17.06 10.80
N LYS A 260 -20.36 16.85 10.09
CA LYS A 260 -20.47 15.84 9.03
C LYS A 260 -19.55 16.12 7.84
N LEU A 261 -19.27 17.40 7.56
CA LEU A 261 -18.47 17.84 6.43
C LEU A 261 -17.02 18.18 6.83
N ARG A 262 -16.80 18.89 7.94
CA ARG A 262 -15.43 19.27 8.32
C ARG A 262 -14.58 18.10 8.78
N ILE A 263 -15.18 17.02 9.31
CA ILE A 263 -14.44 15.85 9.83
C ILE A 263 -13.38 15.32 8.85
N TRP A 264 -13.66 15.35 7.55
CA TRP A 264 -12.76 14.90 6.50
C TRP A 264 -11.47 15.72 6.42
N PHE A 265 -11.49 17.00 6.78
CA PHE A 265 -10.36 17.93 6.66
C PHE A 265 -9.78 18.36 8.02
N MET A 266 -10.37 17.91 9.12
CA MET A 266 -9.85 18.16 10.47
C MET A 266 -8.56 17.37 10.73
N PRO A 267 -7.76 17.78 11.74
CA PRO A 267 -6.54 17.08 12.11
C PRO A 267 -6.76 15.59 12.34
N THR A 268 -5.77 14.75 12.00
CA THR A 268 -5.89 13.30 12.16
C THR A 268 -6.23 12.92 13.60
N GLY A 269 -7.26 12.07 13.74
CA GLY A 269 -7.79 11.64 15.03
C GLY A 269 -8.79 12.61 15.66
N TRP A 270 -9.02 13.79 15.07
CA TRP A 270 -10.12 14.67 15.46
C TRP A 270 -11.47 13.98 15.21
N ARG A 271 -12.36 14.09 16.20
CA ARG A 271 -13.73 13.59 16.13
C ARG A 271 -14.70 14.65 16.70
N PRO A 272 -15.96 14.68 16.22
CA PRO A 272 -16.99 15.53 16.81
C PRO A 272 -17.15 15.25 18.31
N ALA A 273 -17.28 16.30 19.12
CA ALA A 273 -17.25 16.17 20.59
C ALA A 273 -18.37 15.27 21.13
N ASP A 274 -19.56 15.37 20.53
CA ASP A 274 -20.72 14.53 20.88
C ASP A 274 -20.49 13.05 20.56
N VAL A 275 -19.83 12.78 19.43
CA VAL A 275 -19.46 11.42 19.04
C VAL A 275 -18.34 10.87 19.92
N ALA A 276 -17.32 11.68 20.22
CA ALA A 276 -16.22 11.28 21.09
C ALA A 276 -16.71 10.92 22.51
N ALA A 277 -17.69 11.68 23.03
CA ALA A 277 -18.29 11.42 24.33
C ALA A 277 -19.18 10.17 24.35
N LYS A 278 -20.02 9.98 23.31
CA LYS A 278 -20.99 8.87 23.25
C LYS A 278 -20.40 7.55 22.75
N TYR A 279 -19.35 7.63 21.92
CA TYR A 279 -18.69 6.49 21.27
C TYR A 279 -17.16 6.61 21.43
N PRO A 280 -16.62 6.52 22.66
CA PRO A 280 -15.19 6.63 22.89
C PRO A 280 -14.43 5.50 22.18
N MET A 281 -13.21 5.79 21.73
CA MET A 281 -12.30 4.79 21.16
C MET A 281 -11.13 4.59 22.12
N SER A 282 -10.85 3.34 22.46
CA SER A 282 -9.67 2.97 23.23
C SER A 282 -8.45 2.94 22.32
N LYS A 283 -7.37 3.61 22.74
CA LYS A 283 -6.06 3.45 22.12
C LYS A 283 -5.30 2.33 22.85
N PRO A 284 -4.51 1.50 22.14
CA PRO A 284 -3.68 0.49 22.79
C PRO A 284 -2.68 1.12 23.77
N ASP A 285 -2.41 0.45 24.88
CA ASP A 285 -1.27 0.76 25.74
C ASP A 285 0.00 0.20 25.09
N LEU A 286 0.92 1.07 24.69
CA LEU A 286 2.14 0.66 23.98
C LEU A 286 3.05 -0.22 24.84
N ASN A 287 2.98 -0.11 26.17
CA ASN A 287 3.75 -0.98 27.08
C ASN A 287 3.29 -2.44 27.04
N ARG A 288 2.09 -2.69 26.53
CA ARG A 288 1.47 -4.02 26.41
C ARG A 288 1.01 -4.29 24.98
N PHE A 289 1.66 -3.66 24.00
CA PHE A 289 1.27 -3.80 22.61
C PHE A 289 1.56 -5.22 22.12
N GLU A 290 0.50 -5.96 21.81
CA GLU A 290 0.59 -7.27 21.17
C GLU A 290 0.27 -7.13 19.69
N LYS A 291 1.19 -7.62 18.86
CA LYS A 291 0.98 -7.63 17.42
C LYS A 291 -0.15 -8.59 17.06
N PHE A 292 -1.06 -8.14 16.20
CA PHE A 292 -2.11 -8.97 15.64
C PHE A 292 -1.49 -10.15 14.88
N GLU A 293 -1.88 -11.36 15.26
CA GLU A 293 -1.48 -12.59 14.61
C GLU A 293 -2.62 -13.62 14.72
N VAL A 294 -2.83 -14.37 13.65
CA VAL A 294 -3.74 -15.53 13.68
C VAL A 294 -2.91 -16.77 13.39
N PRO A 295 -2.70 -17.67 14.37
CA PRO A 295 -1.88 -18.86 14.16
C PRO A 295 -2.47 -19.77 13.08
N LEU A 296 -1.66 -20.07 12.05
CA LEU A 296 -2.02 -20.97 10.96
C LEU A 296 -1.09 -22.17 10.88
N PRO A 297 -1.60 -23.38 10.56
CA PRO A 297 -0.76 -24.52 10.22
C PRO A 297 0.12 -24.24 9.01
N LEU A 298 1.33 -24.79 8.99
CA LEU A 298 2.28 -24.62 7.89
C LEU A 298 1.68 -24.95 6.50
N ARG A 299 0.82 -25.96 6.41
CA ARG A 299 0.17 -26.36 5.15
C ARG A 299 -0.72 -25.25 4.58
N GLN A 300 -1.48 -24.57 5.45
CA GLN A 300 -2.35 -23.46 5.06
C GLN A 300 -1.52 -22.21 4.71
N GLN A 301 -0.45 -21.96 5.47
CA GLN A 301 0.52 -20.91 5.15
C GLN A 301 1.14 -21.10 3.75
N VAL A 302 1.65 -22.30 3.46
CA VAL A 302 2.22 -22.65 2.14
C VAL A 302 1.18 -22.50 1.04
N TYR A 303 -0.04 -23.01 1.25
CA TYR A 303 -1.12 -22.85 0.28
C TYR A 303 -1.39 -21.38 -0.05
N ILE A 304 -1.60 -20.54 0.97
CA ILE A 304 -1.88 -19.11 0.78
C ILE A 304 -0.71 -18.41 0.09
N ALA A 305 0.54 -18.69 0.48
CA ALA A 305 1.72 -18.11 -0.15
C ALA A 305 1.83 -18.51 -1.64
N SER A 306 1.54 -19.76 -1.99
CA SER A 306 1.51 -20.22 -3.38
C SER A 306 0.41 -19.54 -4.18
N GLN A 307 -0.79 -19.40 -3.62
CA GLN A 307 -1.88 -18.66 -4.27
C GLN A 307 -1.50 -17.18 -4.46
N PHE A 308 -0.91 -16.56 -3.43
CA PHE A 308 -0.45 -15.17 -3.51
C PHE A 308 0.58 -14.97 -4.62
N ALA A 309 1.55 -15.88 -4.79
CA ALA A 309 2.53 -15.82 -5.87
C ALA A 309 1.87 -15.82 -7.26
N VAL A 310 0.78 -16.56 -7.45
CA VAL A 310 -0.02 -16.52 -8.69
C VAL A 310 -0.64 -15.13 -8.88
N TYR A 311 -1.18 -14.52 -7.83
CA TYR A 311 -1.74 -13.16 -7.91
C TYR A 311 -0.67 -12.10 -8.20
N VAL A 312 0.55 -12.24 -7.70
CA VAL A 312 1.67 -11.36 -8.10
C VAL A 312 1.95 -11.48 -9.61
N GLY A 313 1.96 -12.71 -10.14
CA GLY A 313 2.11 -12.96 -11.57
C GLY A 313 0.97 -12.36 -12.40
N LEU A 314 -0.28 -12.54 -11.97
CA LEU A 314 -1.46 -11.98 -12.62
C LEU A 314 -1.47 -10.44 -12.57
N GLY A 315 -1.11 -9.84 -11.44
CA GLY A 315 -0.95 -8.40 -11.33
C GLY A 315 0.11 -7.85 -12.27
N SER A 316 1.25 -8.54 -12.38
CA SER A 316 2.33 -8.20 -13.32
C SER A 316 1.89 -8.31 -14.78
N TYR A 317 1.08 -9.34 -15.10
CA TYR A 317 0.46 -9.49 -16.41
C TYR A 317 -0.48 -8.33 -16.75
N LEU A 318 -1.39 -7.97 -15.83
CA LEU A 318 -2.30 -6.83 -16.00
C LEU A 318 -1.53 -5.52 -16.19
N LEU A 319 -0.44 -5.30 -15.43
CA LEU A 319 0.40 -4.11 -15.58
C LEU A 319 1.08 -4.02 -16.94
N ASN A 320 1.57 -5.15 -17.46
CA ASN A 320 2.22 -5.20 -18.76
C ASN A 320 1.24 -4.93 -19.91
N LEU A 321 -0.02 -5.35 -19.77
CA LEU A 321 -1.05 -5.16 -20.79
C LEU A 321 -1.89 -3.90 -20.59
N GLY A 322 -1.80 -3.23 -19.44
CA GLY A 322 -2.79 -2.24 -19.01
C GLY A 322 -3.06 -1.10 -20.01
N GLU A 323 -2.03 -0.62 -20.72
CA GLU A 323 -2.15 0.42 -21.75
C GLU A 323 -2.90 -0.05 -23.02
N LYS A 324 -3.02 -1.37 -23.23
CA LYS A 324 -3.66 -1.99 -24.40
C LYS A 324 -5.07 -2.51 -24.10
N LEU A 325 -5.42 -2.64 -22.83
CA LEU A 325 -6.69 -3.23 -22.42
C LEU A 325 -7.81 -2.19 -22.44
N SER A 326 -9.01 -2.65 -22.81
CA SER A 326 -10.21 -1.83 -22.68
C SER A 326 -10.52 -1.57 -21.19
N PRO A 327 -11.26 -0.49 -20.85
CA PRO A 327 -11.70 -0.25 -19.48
C PRO A 327 -12.47 -1.43 -18.89
N GLN A 328 -13.30 -2.12 -19.70
CA GLN A 328 -14.07 -3.29 -19.27
C GLN A 328 -13.15 -4.47 -18.91
N ALA A 329 -12.12 -4.74 -19.71
CA ALA A 329 -11.11 -5.76 -19.39
C ALA A 329 -10.35 -5.40 -18.11
N LEU A 330 -9.95 -4.13 -17.95
CA LEU A 330 -9.26 -3.68 -16.74
C LEU A 330 -10.14 -3.83 -15.50
N MET A 331 -11.43 -3.48 -15.58
CA MET A 331 -12.38 -3.66 -14.48
C MET A 331 -12.58 -5.13 -14.12
N LEU A 332 -12.70 -6.02 -15.12
CA LEU A 332 -12.81 -7.46 -14.91
C LEU A 332 -11.54 -8.03 -14.24
N GLY A 333 -10.37 -7.69 -14.78
CA GLY A 333 -9.08 -8.11 -14.23
C GLY A 333 -8.85 -7.61 -12.81
N TRP A 334 -9.12 -6.32 -12.57
CA TRP A 334 -9.04 -5.72 -11.24
C TRP A 334 -10.02 -6.36 -10.26
N GLY A 335 -11.27 -6.62 -10.67
CA GLY A 335 -12.27 -7.25 -9.82
C GLY A 335 -11.86 -8.66 -9.39
N TYR A 336 -11.28 -9.44 -10.31
CA TYR A 336 -10.73 -10.76 -9.99
C TYR A 336 -9.52 -10.67 -9.04
N MET A 337 -8.65 -9.69 -9.23
CA MET A 337 -7.53 -9.40 -8.32
C MET A 337 -8.03 -9.04 -6.92
N ALA A 338 -8.94 -8.08 -6.80
CA ALA A 338 -9.50 -7.62 -5.52
C ALA A 338 -10.21 -8.75 -4.78
N LEU A 339 -11.03 -9.55 -5.47
CA LEU A 339 -11.69 -10.72 -4.89
C LEU A 339 -10.67 -11.73 -4.36
N GLY A 340 -9.67 -12.08 -5.17
CA GLY A 340 -8.70 -13.08 -4.74
C GLY A 340 -7.88 -12.65 -3.54
N LEU A 341 -7.36 -11.42 -3.55
CA LEU A 341 -6.62 -10.88 -2.41
C LEU A 341 -7.49 -10.79 -1.14
N PHE A 342 -8.79 -10.48 -1.28
CA PHE A 342 -9.76 -10.56 -0.18
C PHE A 342 -9.89 -11.99 0.38
N VAL A 343 -10.02 -13.00 -0.50
CA VAL A 343 -10.11 -14.40 -0.08
C VAL A 343 -8.82 -14.88 0.62
N LEU A 344 -7.65 -14.48 0.12
CA LEU A 344 -6.38 -14.79 0.77
C LEU A 344 -6.28 -14.15 2.16
N GLY A 345 -6.69 -12.89 2.31
CA GLY A 345 -6.78 -12.22 3.62
C GLY A 345 -7.71 -12.96 4.59
N ALA A 346 -8.88 -13.40 4.12
CA ALA A 346 -9.79 -14.21 4.94
C ALA A 346 -9.20 -15.58 5.33
N GLY A 347 -8.43 -16.19 4.42
CA GLY A 347 -7.68 -17.42 4.68
C GLY A 347 -6.58 -17.22 5.73
N LEU A 348 -5.88 -16.08 5.69
CA LEU A 348 -4.86 -15.71 6.67
C LEU A 348 -5.46 -15.48 8.06
N GLU A 349 -6.67 -14.92 8.11
CA GLU A 349 -7.42 -14.71 9.35
C GLU A 349 -8.15 -15.98 9.86
N ASN A 350 -8.00 -17.11 9.17
CA ASN A 350 -8.67 -18.37 9.49
C ASN A 350 -10.19 -18.22 9.71
N ARG A 351 -10.85 -17.37 8.91
CA ARG A 351 -12.29 -17.12 9.06
C ARG A 351 -13.08 -18.40 8.80
N PRO A 352 -14.20 -18.63 9.53
CA PRO A 352 -15.01 -19.86 9.36
C PRO A 352 -15.61 -20.01 7.95
N TRP A 353 -15.74 -18.90 7.22
CA TRP A 353 -16.23 -18.86 5.84
C TRP A 353 -15.12 -18.82 4.78
N ALA A 354 -13.84 -18.84 5.17
CA ALA A 354 -12.71 -18.74 4.24
C ALA A 354 -12.71 -19.86 3.19
N LEU A 355 -13.03 -21.10 3.59
CA LEU A 355 -13.13 -22.22 2.65
C LEU A 355 -14.22 -22.02 1.60
N LYS A 356 -15.40 -21.57 2.04
CA LYS A 356 -16.53 -21.35 1.13
C LYS A 356 -16.18 -20.30 0.09
N LEU A 357 -15.50 -19.23 0.50
CA LEU A 357 -15.01 -18.21 -0.41
C LEU A 357 -13.91 -18.72 -1.34
N GLU A 358 -12.99 -19.54 -0.85
CA GLU A 358 -11.94 -20.10 -1.69
C GLU A 358 -12.50 -21.07 -2.73
N CYS A 359 -13.46 -21.92 -2.35
CA CYS A 359 -14.23 -22.72 -3.30
C CYS A 359 -14.97 -21.86 -4.33
N LEU A 360 -15.61 -20.76 -3.90
CA LEU A 360 -16.27 -19.83 -4.80
C LEU A 360 -15.28 -19.16 -5.77
N ARG A 361 -14.14 -18.69 -5.28
CA ARG A 361 -13.07 -18.08 -6.08
C ARG A 361 -12.58 -19.04 -7.16
N LEU A 362 -12.35 -20.30 -6.81
CA LEU A 362 -11.96 -21.34 -7.77
C LEU A 362 -13.09 -21.68 -8.76
N ALA A 363 -14.35 -21.69 -8.32
CA ALA A 363 -15.49 -21.88 -9.22
C ALA A 363 -15.62 -20.73 -10.23
N LEU A 364 -15.31 -19.50 -9.82
CA LEU A 364 -15.33 -18.30 -10.68
C LEU A 364 -14.24 -18.31 -11.76
N ASN A 365 -13.24 -19.18 -11.68
CA ASN A 365 -12.29 -19.38 -12.78
C ASN A 365 -13.00 -19.83 -14.07
N VAL A 366 -14.04 -20.67 -13.97
CA VAL A 366 -14.78 -21.19 -15.13
C VAL A 366 -15.44 -20.08 -15.96
N PRO A 367 -16.30 -19.21 -15.39
CA PRO A 367 -16.86 -18.09 -16.15
C PRO A 367 -15.78 -17.08 -16.56
N LEU A 368 -14.70 -16.93 -15.78
CA LEU A 368 -13.59 -16.05 -16.16
C LEU A 368 -12.91 -16.50 -17.46
N VAL A 369 -12.79 -17.81 -17.73
CA VAL A 369 -12.22 -18.27 -19.02
C VAL A 369 -13.04 -17.79 -20.22
N TRP A 370 -14.35 -17.70 -20.08
CA TRP A 370 -15.23 -17.24 -21.15
C TRP A 370 -15.26 -15.71 -21.25
N LEU A 371 -15.32 -15.03 -20.12
CA LEU A 371 -15.44 -13.57 -20.06
C LEU A 371 -14.13 -12.86 -20.39
N ALA A 372 -12.98 -13.40 -19.97
CA ALA A 372 -11.69 -12.76 -20.16
C ALA A 372 -11.33 -12.56 -21.65
N PRO A 373 -11.52 -13.54 -22.57
CA PRO A 373 -11.33 -13.33 -23.99
C PRO A 373 -12.31 -12.35 -24.61
N VAL A 374 -13.59 -12.43 -24.21
CA VAL A 374 -14.63 -11.52 -24.71
C VAL A 374 -14.35 -10.07 -24.30
N ALA A 375 -13.88 -9.86 -23.07
CA ALA A 375 -13.48 -8.55 -22.57
C ALA A 375 -12.15 -8.06 -23.17
N GLY A 376 -11.37 -8.94 -23.81
CA GLY A 376 -10.04 -8.64 -24.35
C GLY A 376 -8.90 -8.75 -23.33
N LEU A 377 -9.13 -9.37 -22.17
CA LEU A 377 -8.16 -9.52 -21.09
C LEU A 377 -7.01 -10.47 -21.46
N TRP A 378 -7.31 -11.57 -22.16
CA TRP A 378 -6.33 -12.52 -22.72
C TRP A 378 -6.87 -13.15 -24.01
N PRO A 379 -6.04 -13.73 -24.90
CA PRO A 379 -6.56 -14.38 -26.10
C PRO A 379 -7.29 -15.69 -25.76
N ALA A 380 -8.40 -15.96 -26.45
CA ALA A 380 -9.03 -17.27 -26.43
C ALA A 380 -8.06 -18.30 -27.01
N SER A 381 -7.52 -19.19 -26.17
CA SER A 381 -6.53 -20.17 -26.58
C SER A 381 -6.65 -21.45 -25.75
N ALA A 382 -6.36 -22.61 -26.36
CA ALA A 382 -6.32 -23.89 -25.66
C ALA A 382 -5.32 -23.88 -24.48
N LEU A 383 -4.21 -23.17 -24.62
CA LEU A 383 -3.22 -23.00 -23.56
C LEU A 383 -3.77 -22.22 -22.35
N GLY A 384 -4.60 -21.19 -22.57
CA GLY A 384 -5.27 -20.47 -21.49
C GLY A 384 -6.24 -21.38 -20.70
N TRP A 385 -6.99 -22.22 -21.41
CA TRP A 385 -7.87 -23.24 -20.82
C TRP A 385 -7.09 -24.27 -19.98
N VAL A 386 -6.02 -24.82 -20.53
CA VAL A 386 -5.15 -25.79 -19.83
C VAL A 386 -4.52 -25.14 -18.59
N GLY A 387 -4.01 -23.91 -18.71
CA GLY A 387 -3.40 -23.18 -17.61
C GLY A 387 -4.38 -22.96 -16.46
N LEU A 388 -5.57 -22.43 -16.73
CA LEU A 388 -6.54 -22.15 -15.66
C LEU A 388 -7.15 -23.42 -15.06
N SER A 389 -7.38 -24.45 -15.88
CA SER A 389 -7.87 -25.75 -15.39
C SER A 389 -6.83 -26.43 -14.50
N SER A 390 -5.56 -26.41 -14.90
CA SER A 390 -4.44 -26.93 -14.11
C SER A 390 -4.28 -26.17 -12.80
N TYR A 391 -4.33 -24.84 -12.85
CA TYR A 391 -4.31 -23.99 -11.66
C TYR A 391 -5.47 -24.31 -10.70
N THR A 392 -6.67 -24.46 -11.22
CA THR A 392 -7.87 -24.80 -10.44
C THR A 392 -7.72 -26.17 -9.78
N LEU A 393 -7.29 -27.19 -10.55
CA LEU A 393 -7.06 -28.54 -10.04
C LEU A 393 -6.00 -28.57 -8.93
N LEU A 394 -4.84 -27.94 -9.16
CA LEU A 394 -3.77 -27.84 -8.16
C LEU A 394 -4.24 -27.11 -6.89
N SER A 395 -5.08 -26.07 -7.05
CA SER A 395 -5.65 -25.35 -5.92
C SER A 395 -6.61 -26.21 -5.11
N VAL A 396 -7.46 -27.01 -5.77
CA VAL A 396 -8.35 -27.99 -5.10
C VAL A 396 -7.53 -29.06 -4.37
N MET A 397 -6.46 -29.58 -4.99
CA MET A 397 -5.55 -30.53 -4.35
C MET A 397 -4.88 -29.92 -3.10
N GLY A 398 -4.42 -28.66 -3.20
CA GLY A 398 -3.84 -27.94 -2.07
C GLY A 398 -4.82 -27.74 -0.92
N LEU A 399 -6.08 -27.39 -1.23
CA LEU A 399 -7.15 -27.30 -0.23
C LEU A 399 -7.43 -28.63 0.46
N TYR A 400 -7.43 -29.73 -0.30
CA TYR A 400 -7.61 -31.07 0.24
C TYR A 400 -6.50 -31.41 1.26
N VAL A 401 -5.24 -31.06 0.95
CA VAL A 401 -4.11 -31.23 1.88
C VAL A 401 -4.25 -30.38 3.16
N CYS A 402 -4.98 -29.26 3.08
CA CYS A 402 -5.25 -28.37 4.21
C CYS A 402 -6.48 -28.78 5.07
N ARG A 403 -7.22 -29.84 4.70
CA ARG A 403 -8.48 -30.28 5.36
C ARG A 403 -8.38 -30.62 6.85
N GLY A 404 -7.19 -30.64 7.45
CA GLY A 404 -7.00 -30.95 8.87
C GLY A 404 -7.71 -30.01 9.86
N ARG A 405 -8.01 -28.74 9.51
CA ARG A 405 -8.76 -27.79 10.38
C ARG A 405 -9.54 -26.69 9.65
N ILE A 406 -9.63 -26.72 8.32
CA ILE A 406 -10.51 -25.79 7.59
C ILE A 406 -12.00 -26.12 7.83
N THR A 407 -12.30 -27.28 8.41
CA THR A 407 -13.65 -27.80 8.71
C THR A 407 -14.14 -27.50 10.13
N ARG A 408 -13.91 -26.29 10.67
CA ARG A 408 -14.98 -25.71 11.50
C ARG A 408 -16.02 -25.10 10.56
N LEU A 409 -16.73 -25.97 9.84
CA LEU A 409 -18.14 -25.69 9.57
C LEU A 409 -18.73 -25.40 10.95
N ALA A 410 -19.34 -24.23 11.10
CA ALA A 410 -20.00 -23.84 12.34
C ALA A 410 -20.72 -25.07 12.93
N GLY A 411 -20.29 -25.48 14.12
CA GLY A 411 -21.03 -26.47 14.90
C GLY A 411 -22.43 -25.92 15.17
N CYS A 412 -23.38 -26.85 15.26
CA CYS A 412 -24.73 -26.60 15.76
C CYS A 412 -24.74 -25.77 17.05
#